data_AF-A0A7X7TMX1-F1
#
_entry.id   AF-A0A7X7TMX1-F1
#
_cell.length_a   1.000
_cell.length_b   1.000
_cell.length_c   1.000
_cell.angle_alpha   90.00
_cell.angle_beta   90.00
_cell.angle_gamma   90.00
#
_symmetry.space_group_name_H-M   'P 1'
#
loop_
_entity.id
_entity.type
_entity.pdbx_description
1 polymer ?
#
loop_
_entity_poly.entity_id
_entity_poly.type
_entity_poly.pdbx_seq_one_letter_code
_entity_poly.pdbx_strand_id
1 'polypeptide(L)'
;MYKRSIFLAISVFFFFTGAFAQFMPDPLGIKLVRTLQLVNNLYVDEVDSEKLTEAAIRAMLRELDPHSSYLNKDEVRAMNEPLQGDFEGIGISFNMVTDT
;
A
#
# COMPACT_ATOMS: atom_id res chain seq x y z
N MET A 1 -22.20 -33.50 -31.28
CA MET A 1 -21.75 -33.02 -29.95
C MET A 1 -20.82 -31.80 -30.01
N TYR A 2 -19.88 -31.73 -30.96
CA TYR A 2 -18.88 -30.64 -31.11
C TYR A 2 -19.42 -29.19 -31.19
N LYS A 3 -20.57 -28.94 -31.84
CA LYS A 3 -21.12 -27.58 -32.02
C LYS A 3 -21.56 -26.91 -30.71
N ARG A 4 -22.01 -27.67 -29.70
CA ARG A 4 -22.41 -27.12 -28.38
C ARG A 4 -21.19 -26.75 -27.53
N SER A 5 -20.11 -27.51 -27.66
CA SER A 5 -18.84 -27.27 -26.96
C SER A 5 -18.13 -26.01 -27.47
N ILE A 6 -18.18 -25.73 -28.77
CA ILE A 6 -17.62 -24.49 -29.36
C ILE A 6 -18.37 -23.25 -28.87
N PHE A 7 -19.69 -23.31 -28.83
CA PHE A 7 -20.51 -22.17 -28.43
C PHE A 7 -20.24 -21.77 -26.97
N LEU A 8 -19.99 -22.77 -26.12
CA LEU A 8 -19.64 -22.56 -24.71
C LEU A 8 -18.21 -21.99 -24.56
N ALA A 9 -17.26 -22.44 -25.38
CA ALA A 9 -15.91 -21.87 -25.40
C ALA A 9 -15.88 -20.40 -25.86
N ILE A 10 -16.69 -20.04 -26.87
CA ILE A 10 -16.82 -18.65 -27.35
C ILE A 10 -17.48 -17.77 -26.28
N SER A 11 -18.48 -18.29 -25.57
CA SER A 11 -19.13 -17.57 -24.46
C SER A 11 -18.14 -17.29 -23.31
N VAL A 12 -17.34 -18.28 -22.94
CA VAL A 12 -16.29 -18.12 -21.92
C VAL A 12 -15.23 -17.11 -22.38
N PHE A 13 -14.83 -17.16 -23.65
CA PHE A 13 -13.87 -16.20 -24.21
C PHE A 13 -14.41 -14.76 -24.17
N PHE A 14 -15.68 -14.55 -24.53
CA PHE A 14 -16.31 -13.22 -24.52
C PHE A 14 -16.54 -12.67 -23.09
N PHE A 15 -16.82 -13.56 -22.13
CA PHE A 15 -16.93 -13.19 -20.72
C PHE A 15 -15.57 -12.83 -20.11
N PHE A 16 -14.49 -13.50 -20.56
CA PHE A 16 -13.13 -13.19 -20.14
C PHE A 16 -12.63 -11.87 -20.74
N THR A 17 -12.94 -11.55 -22.01
CA THR A 17 -12.49 -10.30 -22.66
C THR A 17 -13.16 -9.06 -22.07
N GLY A 18 -14.42 -9.14 -21.63
CA GLY A 18 -15.12 -8.02 -21.00
C GLY A 18 -14.48 -7.54 -19.69
N ALA A 19 -13.87 -8.43 -18.92
CA ALA A 19 -13.24 -8.11 -17.64
C ALA A 19 -11.92 -7.32 -17.77
N PHE A 20 -11.24 -7.38 -18.92
CA PHE A 20 -9.97 -6.66 -19.14
C PHE A 20 -10.15 -5.22 -19.65
N ALA A 21 -11.35 -4.84 -20.10
CA ALA A 21 -11.57 -3.54 -20.75
C ALA A 21 -11.55 -2.33 -19.79
N GLN A 22 -11.65 -2.56 -18.48
CA GLN A 22 -11.77 -1.49 -17.48
C GLN A 22 -10.45 -1.05 -16.86
N PHE A 23 -9.32 -1.67 -17.19
CA PHE A 23 -8.01 -1.26 -16.68
C PHE A 23 -7.47 -0.08 -17.51
N MET A 24 -8.09 1.09 -17.38
CA MET A 24 -7.48 2.35 -17.81
C MET A 24 -6.69 2.91 -16.62
N PRO A 25 -5.35 2.79 -16.61
CA PRO A 25 -4.54 3.41 -15.57
C PRO A 25 -4.69 4.93 -15.64
N ASP A 26 -4.92 5.55 -14.49
CA ASP A 26 -5.01 7.00 -14.35
C ASP A 26 -3.74 7.66 -14.93
N PRO A 27 -3.87 8.67 -15.83
CA PRO A 27 -2.73 9.34 -16.45
C PRO A 27 -1.72 9.92 -15.44
N LEU A 28 -2.18 10.37 -14.27
CA LEU A 28 -1.30 10.91 -13.23
C LEU A 28 -0.55 9.78 -12.49
N GLY A 29 -1.20 8.65 -12.21
CA GLY A 29 -0.54 7.45 -11.68
C GLY A 29 0.63 6.97 -12.55
N ILE A 30 0.47 7.03 -13.87
CA ILE A 30 1.55 6.68 -14.83
C ILE A 30 2.76 7.61 -14.65
N LYS A 31 2.55 8.91 -14.36
CA LYS A 31 3.64 9.87 -14.17
C LYS A 31 4.53 9.50 -12.97
N LEU A 32 3.93 9.04 -11.87
CA LEU A 32 4.68 8.60 -10.68
C LEU A 32 5.54 7.37 -11.00
N VAL A 33 4.92 6.34 -11.58
CA VAL A 33 5.62 5.10 -11.97
C VAL A 33 6.76 5.39 -12.94
N ARG A 34 6.51 6.23 -13.95
CA ARG A 34 7.52 6.60 -14.96
C ARG A 34 8.68 7.36 -14.34
N THR A 35 8.42 8.25 -13.38
CA THR A 35 9.48 9.00 -12.69
C THR A 35 10.37 8.07 -11.89
N LEU A 36 9.77 7.14 -11.12
CA LEU A 36 10.53 6.13 -10.36
C LEU A 36 11.39 5.26 -11.29
N GLN A 37 10.85 4.84 -12.44
CA GLN A 37 11.60 4.08 -13.44
C GLN A 37 12.79 4.86 -14.02
N LEU A 38 12.61 6.15 -14.31
CA LEU A 38 13.69 6.99 -14.82
C LEU A 38 14.80 7.14 -13.78
N VAL A 39 14.45 7.36 -12.51
CA VAL A 39 15.44 7.44 -11.43
C VAL A 39 16.17 6.11 -11.29
N ASN A 40 15.44 4.98 -11.24
CA ASN A 40 16.06 3.67 -11.07
C ASN A 40 17.02 3.29 -12.21
N ASN A 41 16.75 3.73 -13.44
CA ASN A 41 17.52 3.34 -14.62
C ASN A 41 18.61 4.33 -15.03
N LEU A 42 18.45 5.61 -14.67
CA LEU A 42 19.33 6.69 -15.15
C LEU A 42 20.13 7.36 -14.04
N TYR A 43 19.87 7.01 -12.78
CA TYR A 43 20.67 7.52 -11.67
C TYR A 43 22.05 6.85 -11.63
N VAL A 44 23.04 7.60 -11.17
CA VAL A 44 24.46 7.22 -11.21
C VAL A 44 24.79 6.09 -10.23
N ASP A 45 24.10 6.07 -9.09
CA ASP A 45 24.31 5.10 -8.01
C ASP A 45 23.14 4.11 -7.91
N GLU A 46 23.34 3.03 -7.13
CA GLU A 46 22.28 2.08 -6.82
C GLU A 46 21.14 2.75 -6.05
N VAL A 47 19.92 2.58 -6.54
CA VAL A 47 18.73 3.22 -6.00
C VAL A 47 17.85 2.19 -5.30
N ASP A 48 17.54 2.45 -4.04
CA ASP A 48 16.51 1.72 -3.30
C ASP A 48 15.12 2.24 -3.69
N SER A 49 14.50 1.55 -4.65
CA SER A 49 13.16 1.87 -5.16
C SER A 49 12.06 1.72 -4.10
N GLU A 50 12.22 0.80 -3.14
CA GLU A 50 11.26 0.58 -2.07
C GLU A 50 11.24 1.78 -1.13
N LYS A 51 12.42 2.21 -0.67
CA LYS A 51 12.58 3.39 0.18
C LYS A 51 12.08 4.67 -0.49
N LEU A 52 12.36 4.86 -1.78
CA LEU A 52 11.85 6.02 -2.52
C LEU A 52 10.32 6.02 -2.64
N THR A 53 9.73 4.83 -2.84
CA THR A 53 8.27 4.69 -2.93
C THR A 53 7.62 5.03 -1.59
N GLU A 54 8.14 4.51 -0.47
CA GLU A 54 7.63 4.85 0.86
C GLU A 54 7.76 6.36 1.14
N ALA A 55 8.90 6.96 0.79
CA ALA A 55 9.12 8.39 0.96
C ALA A 55 8.13 9.23 0.13
N ALA A 56 7.85 8.82 -1.11
CA ALA A 56 6.87 9.48 -1.96
C ALA A 56 5.44 9.38 -1.38
N ILE A 57 5.04 8.22 -0.87
CA ILE A 57 3.73 8.03 -0.21
C ILE A 57 3.61 8.96 1.01
N ARG A 58 4.63 8.99 1.87
CA ARG A 58 4.63 9.88 3.05
C ARG A 58 4.57 11.35 2.67
N ALA A 59 5.23 11.75 1.58
CA ALA A 59 5.18 13.14 1.10
C ALA A 59 3.78 13.50 0.57
N MET A 60 3.13 12.60 -0.17
CA MET A 60 1.77 12.80 -0.66
C MET A 60 0.76 12.95 0.50
N LEU A 61 0.86 12.12 1.53
CA LEU A 61 -0.03 12.23 2.70
C LEU A 61 0.21 13.52 3.49
N ARG A 62 1.47 13.95 3.61
CA ARG A 62 1.82 15.21 4.29
C ARG A 62 1.19 16.43 3.62
N GLU A 63 1.08 16.41 2.29
CA GLU A 63 0.43 17.47 1.51
C GLU A 63 -1.10 17.41 1.63
N LEU A 64 -1.66 16.21 1.83
CA LEU A 64 -3.11 16.02 1.92
C LEU A 64 -3.67 16.48 3.27
N ASP A 65 -3.10 16.02 4.39
CA ASP A 65 -3.57 16.33 5.73
C ASP A 65 -2.46 16.05 6.79
N PRO A 66 -2.17 16.99 7.71
CA PRO A 66 -1.27 16.79 8.85
C PRO A 66 -1.56 15.57 9.72
N HIS A 67 -2.79 15.09 9.75
CA HIS A 67 -3.20 13.93 10.56
C HIS A 67 -3.10 12.59 9.81
N SER A 68 -2.87 12.61 8.50
CA SER A 68 -2.69 11.40 7.70
C SER A 68 -1.26 10.88 7.81
N SER A 69 -1.10 9.61 8.23
CA SER A 69 0.19 8.96 8.32
C SER A 69 0.20 7.62 7.57
N TYR A 70 1.36 7.26 7.03
CA TYR A 70 1.62 5.97 6.41
C TYR A 70 2.56 5.18 7.31
N LEU A 71 2.23 3.91 7.54
CA LEU A 71 3.07 2.95 8.25
C LEU A 71 3.38 1.81 7.28
N ASN A 72 4.67 1.50 7.13
CA ASN A 72 5.09 0.34 6.37
C ASN A 72 4.87 -0.95 7.18
N LYS A 73 5.07 -2.10 6.54
CA LYS A 73 4.81 -3.41 7.14
C LYS A 73 5.58 -3.64 8.44
N ASP A 74 6.82 -3.14 8.52
CA ASP A 74 7.70 -3.34 9.65
C ASP A 74 7.33 -2.43 10.82
N GLU A 75 6.95 -1.18 10.54
CA GLU A 75 6.42 -0.26 11.54
C GLU A 75 5.10 -0.76 12.15
N VAL A 76 4.18 -1.26 11.31
CA VAL A 76 2.92 -1.87 11.79
C VAL A 76 3.21 -3.06 12.69
N ARG A 77 4.17 -3.91 12.31
CA ARG A 77 4.56 -5.08 13.11
C ARG A 77 5.16 -4.65 14.47
N ALA A 78 6.07 -3.69 14.48
CA ALA A 78 6.68 -3.17 15.70
C ALA A 78 5.65 -2.51 16.64
N MET A 79 4.64 -1.82 16.08
CA MET A 79 3.54 -1.26 16.87
C MET A 79 2.64 -2.33 17.50
N ASN A 80 2.43 -3.45 16.80
CA ASN A 80 1.57 -4.53 17.26
C ASN A 80 2.27 -5.52 18.21
N GLU A 81 3.60 -5.59 18.19
CA GLU A 81 4.40 -6.47 19.06
C GLU A 81 4.13 -6.28 20.56
N PRO A 82 4.16 -5.06 21.14
CA PRO A 82 3.82 -4.86 22.55
C PRO A 82 2.34 -5.10 22.87
N LEU A 83 1.45 -4.98 21.88
CA LEU A 83 0.00 -5.22 22.07
C LEU A 83 -0.34 -6.71 22.16
N GLN A 84 0.49 -7.57 21.56
CA GLN A 84 0.35 -9.02 21.65
C GLN A 84 1.05 -9.61 22.88
N GLY A 85 1.91 -8.84 23.56
CA GLY A 85 2.44 -9.22 24.85
C GLY A 85 1.34 -9.14 25.91
N ASP A 86 1.22 -10.17 26.75
CA ASP A 86 0.47 -10.04 28.00
C ASP A 86 1.13 -8.93 28.82
N PHE A 87 0.44 -7.80 28.98
CA PHE A 87 0.86 -6.76 29.91
C PHE A 87 0.82 -7.33 31.32
N GLU A 88 1.94 -7.88 31.81
CA GLU A 88 2.11 -8.23 33.21
C GLU A 88 2.30 -6.93 34.01
N GLY A 89 1.20 -6.22 34.21
CA GLY A 89 1.18 -5.01 35.02
C GLY A 89 1.33 -5.35 36.50
N ILE A 90 2.26 -4.69 37.19
CA ILE A 90 2.44 -4.81 38.66
C ILE A 90 1.26 -4.17 39.43
N GLY A 91 0.28 -3.56 38.74
CA GLY A 91 -0.93 -2.99 39.35
C GLY A 91 -0.69 -1.68 40.11
N ILE A 92 0.31 -0.89 39.73
CA ILE A 92 0.65 0.36 40.43
C ILE A 92 -0.17 1.50 39.84
N SER A 93 -1.08 2.06 40.64
CA SER A 93 -1.91 3.22 40.30
C SER A 93 -1.32 4.48 40.92
N PHE A 94 -0.95 5.47 40.10
CA PHE A 94 -0.51 6.78 40.56
C PHE A 94 -1.72 7.73 40.61
N ASN A 95 -2.16 8.11 41.81
CA ASN A 95 -3.05 9.26 41.98
C ASN A 95 -2.19 10.52 42.09
N MET A 96 -2.12 11.30 41.02
CA MET A 96 -1.59 12.66 41.08
C MET A 96 -2.65 13.55 41.74
N VAL A 97 -2.55 13.73 43.05
CA VAL A 97 -3.36 14.72 43.76
C VAL A 97 -2.73 16.07 43.51
N THR A 98 -3.28 16.83 42.58
CA THR A 98 -2.99 18.26 42.44
C THR A 98 -3.68 18.98 43.60
N ASP A 99 -2.90 19.36 44.61
CA ASP A 99 -3.34 20.37 45.59
C ASP A 99 -3.17 21.76 44.94
N THR A 100 -4.16 22.62 45.15
CA THR A 100 -4.36 23.91 44.46
C THR A 100 -3.29 24.95 44.70
#